data_AF-A0A3C8CAR7-F1
#
_entry.id   AF-A0A3C8CAR7-F1
#
_cell.length_a   1.000
_cell.length_b   1.000
_cell.length_c   1.000
_cell.angle_alpha   90.00
_cell.angle_beta   90.00
_cell.angle_gamma   90.00
#
_symmetry.space_group_name_H-M   'P 1'
#
loop_
_entity.id
_entity.type
_entity.pdbx_description
1 polymer ?
#
loop_
_entity_poly.entity_id
_entity_poly.type
_entity_poly.pdbx_seq_one_letter_code
_entity_poly.pdbx_strand_id
1 'polypeptide(L)'
;MSEIFYKVISPDRKWYWFPVFAILKLISFFYLLGHRFRLWTYRWGVFPRRKLDCRVISVGNLTLGGTGKTPFVMMIAEILRGNGFKPAILSRGYGGKSRDPVNVVCDGKQTLLSPEWV
;
A
#
# COMPACT_ATOMS: atom_id res chain seq x y z
N MET A 1 -8.34 -15.56 -1.99
CA MET A 1 -8.11 -15.25 -3.42
C MET A 1 -8.68 -16.41 -4.20
N SER A 2 -9.74 -16.19 -4.98
CA SER A 2 -10.60 -17.25 -5.52
C SER A 2 -9.85 -18.19 -6.48
N GLU A 3 -10.19 -19.49 -6.50
CA GLU A 3 -9.61 -20.47 -7.44
C GLU A 3 -9.72 -20.04 -8.91
N ILE A 4 -10.77 -19.28 -9.23
CA ILE A 4 -11.04 -18.74 -10.57
C ILE A 4 -9.88 -17.82 -11.02
N PHE A 5 -9.34 -17.00 -10.11
CA PHE A 5 -8.23 -16.08 -10.42
C PHE A 5 -6.98 -16.84 -10.88
N TYR A 6 -6.64 -17.93 -10.18
CA TYR A 6 -5.51 -18.79 -10.55
C TYR A 6 -5.74 -19.51 -11.88
N LYS A 7 -6.96 -20.00 -12.13
CA LYS A 7 -7.32 -20.72 -13.38
C LYS A 7 -7.28 -19.83 -14.64
N VAL A 8 -7.45 -18.51 -14.49
CA VAL A 8 -7.45 -17.55 -15.62
C VAL A 8 -6.04 -17.06 -15.96
N ILE A 9 -5.18 -16.89 -14.95
CA ILE A 9 -3.86 -16.26 -15.11
C ILE A 9 -2.73 -17.29 -15.26
N SER A 10 -2.98 -18.56 -14.93
CA SER A 10 -1.97 -19.62 -15.04
C SER A 10 -1.48 -19.84 -16.49
N PRO A 11 -0.22 -20.29 -16.67
CA PRO A 11 0.29 -20.71 -17.97
C PRO A 11 -0.56 -21.84 -18.59
N ASP A 12 -0.99 -22.81 -17.76
CA ASP A 12 -1.84 -23.95 -18.14
C ASP A 12 -3.33 -23.60 -18.25
N ARG A 13 -3.66 -22.38 -18.70
CA ARG A 13 -5.06 -21.95 -18.87
C ARG A 13 -5.74 -22.76 -19.98
N LYS A 14 -6.96 -23.24 -19.71
CA LYS A 14 -7.78 -23.89 -20.75
C LYS A 14 -8.24 -22.85 -21.78
N TRP A 15 -8.40 -23.27 -23.03
CA TRP A 15 -8.69 -22.39 -24.18
C TRP A 15 -9.89 -21.44 -23.96
N TYR A 16 -10.94 -21.91 -23.28
CA TYR A 16 -12.14 -21.11 -23.00
C TYR A 16 -11.92 -19.94 -22.03
N TRP A 17 -10.82 -19.90 -21.26
CA TRP A 17 -10.44 -18.74 -20.43
C TRP A 17 -9.66 -17.67 -21.19
N PHE A 18 -9.24 -17.94 -22.43
CA PHE A 18 -8.44 -17.02 -23.24
C PHE A 18 -9.11 -15.64 -23.46
N PRO A 19 -10.41 -15.53 -23.77
CA PRO A 19 -11.05 -14.23 -23.95
C PRO A 19 -11.02 -13.37 -22.69
N VAL A 20 -11.29 -13.98 -21.53
CA VAL A 20 -11.24 -13.30 -20.22
C VAL A 20 -9.82 -12.81 -19.93
N PHE A 21 -8.81 -13.66 -20.17
CA PHE A 21 -7.41 -13.28 -20.01
C PHE A 21 -7.01 -12.13 -20.94
N ALA A 22 -7.44 -12.14 -22.20
CA ALA A 22 -7.15 -11.09 -23.17
C ALA A 22 -7.75 -9.73 -22.75
N ILE A 23 -8.99 -9.74 -22.25
CA ILE A 23 -9.63 -8.54 -21.72
C ILE A 23 -8.88 -8.01 -20.48
N LEU A 24 -8.52 -8.89 -19.54
CA LEU A 24 -7.73 -8.50 -18.36
C LEU A 24 -6.36 -7.94 -18.74
N LYS A 25 -5.69 -8.53 -19.75
CA LYS A 25 -4.43 -8.02 -20.33
C LYS A 25 -4.61 -6.63 -20.94
N LEU A 26 -5.69 -6.40 -21.69
CA LEU A 26 -5.99 -5.10 -22.29
C LEU A 26 -6.20 -4.03 -21.21
N ILE A 27 -6.99 -4.33 -20.18
CA ILE A 27 -7.20 -3.44 -19.03
C ILE A 27 -5.88 -3.18 -18.29
N SER A 28 -5.06 -4.24 -18.10
CA SER A 28 -3.75 -4.14 -17.47
C SER A 28 -2.79 -3.24 -18.25
N PHE A 29 -2.83 -3.27 -19.59
CA PHE A 29 -2.04 -2.38 -20.45
C PHE A 29 -2.38 -0.90 -20.20
N PHE A 30 -3.66 -0.56 -20.18
CA PHE A 30 -4.09 0.82 -19.88
C PHE A 30 -3.74 1.24 -18.45
N TYR A 31 -3.89 0.34 -17.47
CA TYR A 31 -3.43 0.59 -16.10
C TYR A 31 -1.93 0.88 -16.05
N LEU A 32 -1.12 0.08 -16.75
CA LEU A 32 0.33 0.29 -16.84
C LEU A 32 0.66 1.65 -17.48
N LEU A 33 -0.03 2.02 -18.56
CA LEU A 33 0.18 3.29 -19.23
C LEU A 33 -0.10 4.47 -18.29
N GLY A 34 -1.24 4.44 -17.60
CA GLY A 34 -1.60 5.44 -16.60
C GLY A 34 -0.61 5.50 -15.42
N HIS A 35 -0.17 4.35 -14.91
CA HIS A 35 0.84 4.29 -13.85
C HIS A 35 2.18 4.89 -14.31
N ARG A 36 2.65 4.56 -15.52
CA ARG A 36 3.88 5.13 -16.08
C ARG A 36 3.78 6.64 -16.27
N PHE A 37 2.64 7.13 -16.77
CA PHE A 37 2.38 8.55 -16.90
C PHE A 37 2.42 9.27 -15.54
N ARG A 38 1.81 8.69 -14.50
CA ARG A 38 1.90 9.20 -13.13
C ARG A 38 3.35 9.25 -12.62
N LEU A 39 4.13 8.18 -12.81
CA LEU A 39 5.54 8.18 -12.39
C LEU A 39 6.34 9.27 -13.12
N TRP A 40 6.09 9.43 -14.42
CA TRP A 40 6.76 10.41 -15.25
C TRP A 40 6.46 11.85 -14.82
N THR A 41 5.19 12.16 -14.55
CA THR A 41 4.77 13.49 -14.03
C THR A 41 5.40 13.79 -12.66
N TYR A 42 5.51 12.79 -11.77
CA TYR A 42 6.27 12.97 -10.52
C TYR A 42 7.75 13.22 -10.79
N ARG A 43 8.40 12.45 -11.67
CA ARG A 43 9.83 12.61 -12.00
C ARG A 43 10.15 14.01 -12.54
N TRP A 44 9.27 14.54 -13.38
CA TRP A 44 9.39 15.87 -13.98
C TRP A 44 8.98 17.03 -13.05
N GLY A 45 8.54 16.73 -11.83
CA GLY A 45 8.21 17.75 -10.83
C GLY A 45 6.88 18.46 -11.10
N VAL A 46 6.03 17.92 -11.98
CA VAL A 46 4.70 18.48 -12.29
C VAL A 46 3.79 18.44 -11.06
N PHE A 47 3.89 17.38 -10.25
CA PHE A 47 3.14 17.26 -9.00
C PHE A 47 3.94 17.74 -7.79
N PRO A 48 3.30 18.44 -6.82
CA PRO A 48 3.97 18.94 -5.64
C PRO A 48 4.52 17.80 -4.79
N ARG A 49 5.77 17.96 -4.34
CA ARG A 49 6.41 17.08 -3.36
C ARG A 49 6.46 17.83 -2.02
N ARG A 50 5.96 17.22 -0.96
CA ARG A 50 6.08 17.77 0.40
C ARG A 50 7.26 17.10 1.08
N LYS A 51 8.14 17.91 1.67
CA LYS A 51 9.24 17.45 2.52
C LYS A 51 8.84 17.73 3.95
N LEU A 52 8.97 16.73 4.81
CA LEU A 52 8.79 16.89 6.25
C LEU A 52 10.14 17.24 6.89
N ASP A 53 10.11 17.93 8.02
CA ASP A 53 11.31 18.32 8.77
C ASP A 53 11.97 17.13 9.50
N CYS A 54 11.32 15.96 9.49
CA CYS A 54 11.83 14.72 10.05
C CYS A 54 12.28 13.72 8.97
N ARG A 55 13.02 12.69 9.40
CA ARG A 55 13.37 11.56 8.53
C ARG A 55 12.14 10.70 8.28
N VAL A 56 11.89 10.35 7.01
CA VAL A 56 10.75 9.54 6.60
C VAL A 56 11.24 8.24 5.97
N ILE A 57 10.76 7.11 6.48
CA ILE A 57 10.99 5.78 5.91
C ILE A 57 9.66 5.31 5.30
N SER A 58 9.65 5.06 3.99
CA SER A 58 8.48 4.52 3.31
C SER A 58 8.59 3.00 3.20
N VAL A 59 7.61 2.29 3.75
CA VAL A 59 7.51 0.82 3.64
C VAL A 59 6.34 0.49 2.73
N GLY A 60 6.64 -0.04 1.55
CA GLY A 60 5.65 -0.42 0.54
C GLY A 60 5.91 -1.82 -0.02
N ASN A 61 4.99 -2.31 -0.84
CA ASN A 61 5.18 -3.53 -1.62
C ASN A 61 4.66 -3.34 -3.04
N LEU A 62 5.20 -4.10 -3.99
CA LEU A 62 4.80 -4.07 -5.40
C LEU A 62 3.58 -4.96 -5.68
N THR A 63 3.33 -5.95 -4.83
CA THR A 63 2.22 -6.91 -4.96
C THR A 63 1.09 -6.64 -3.97
N LEU A 64 -0.14 -6.94 -4.41
CA LEU A 64 -1.34 -6.95 -3.56
C LEU A 64 -1.33 -8.20 -2.67
N GLY A 65 -1.68 -8.05 -1.39
CA GLY A 65 -1.75 -9.15 -0.42
C GLY A 65 -1.01 -8.88 0.89
N GLY A 66 -1.10 -9.86 1.80
CA GLY A 66 -0.45 -9.86 3.13
C GLY A 66 1.06 -10.07 3.02
N THR A 67 1.77 -9.06 2.52
CA THR A 67 3.19 -9.18 2.15
C THR A 67 4.12 -8.83 3.31
N GLY A 68 3.70 -9.14 4.55
CA GLY A 68 4.51 -8.89 5.75
C GLY A 68 4.83 -7.42 6.06
N LYS A 69 4.19 -6.44 5.40
CA LYS A 69 4.47 -5.01 5.63
C LYS A 69 4.29 -4.63 7.10
N THR A 70 3.21 -5.08 7.73
CA THR A 70 2.91 -4.74 9.14
C THR A 70 3.97 -5.29 10.10
N PRO A 71 4.32 -6.60 10.09
CA PRO A 71 5.45 -7.11 10.88
C PRO A 71 6.77 -6.36 10.61
N PHE A 72 7.05 -6.03 9.34
CA PHE A 72 8.28 -5.33 8.98
C PHE A 72 8.32 -3.89 9.50
N VAL A 73 7.20 -3.16 9.45
CA VAL A 73 7.08 -1.82 10.06
C VAL A 73 7.27 -1.89 11.58
N MET A 74 6.68 -2.89 12.23
CA MET A 74 6.86 -3.11 13.68
C MET A 74 8.33 -3.33 14.03
N MET A 75 9.02 -4.20 13.29
CA MET A 75 10.45 -4.45 13.46
C MET A 75 11.29 -3.16 13.33
N ILE A 76 11.05 -2.36 12.28
CA ILE A 76 11.77 -1.09 12.09
C ILE A 76 11.51 -0.14 13.26
N ALA A 77 10.26 -0.03 13.70
CA ALA A 77 9.89 0.85 14.81
C ALA A 77 10.57 0.42 16.12
N GLU A 78 10.62 -0.88 16.41
CA GLU A 78 11.32 -1.42 17.58
C GLU A 78 12.83 -1.16 17.53
N ILE A 79 13.47 -1.38 16.38
CA ILE A 79 14.90 -1.09 16.21
C ILE A 79 15.18 0.40 16.45
N LEU A 80 14.40 1.30 15.83
CA LEU A 80 14.57 2.74 16.02
C LEU A 80 14.35 3.16 17.47
N ARG A 81 13.33 2.61 18.12
CA ARG A 81 13.05 2.86 19.54
C ARG A 81 14.20 2.36 20.43
N GLY A 82 14.76 1.19 20.15
CA GLY A 82 15.93 0.63 20.86
C GLY A 82 17.20 1.49 20.71
N ASN A 83 17.30 2.24 19.62
CA ASN A 83 18.37 3.23 19.40
C ASN A 83 18.05 4.63 19.95
N GLY A 84 17.01 4.78 20.78
CA GLY A 84 16.65 6.04 21.43
C GLY A 84 15.84 7.02 20.57
N PHE A 85 15.42 6.62 19.37
CA PHE A 85 14.52 7.43 18.54
C PHE A 85 13.05 7.32 18.99
N LYS A 86 12.24 8.30 18.57
CA LYS A 86 10.78 8.32 18.79
C LYS A 86 10.05 8.17 17.45
N PRO A 87 9.98 6.95 16.88
CA PRO A 87 9.34 6.74 15.58
C PRO A 87 7.82 6.93 15.68
N ALA A 88 7.23 7.51 14.64
CA ALA A 88 5.77 7.57 14.45
C ALA A 88 5.40 6.75 13.20
N ILE A 89 4.36 5.93 13.32
CA ILE A 89 3.86 5.10 12.21
C ILE A 89 2.67 5.80 11.58
N LEU A 90 2.78 6.09 10.28
CA LEU A 90 1.69 6.64 9.48
C LEU A 90 1.06 5.52 8.65
N SER A 91 -0.25 5.32 8.83
CA SER A 91 -1.06 4.40 8.04
C SER A 91 -2.12 5.16 7.26
N ARG A 92 -2.61 4.58 6.16
CA ARG A 92 -3.67 5.15 5.34
C ARG A 92 -5.06 5.04 5.98
N GLY A 93 -5.24 4.14 6.96
CA GLY A 93 -6.54 3.84 7.56
C GLY A 93 -7.52 3.16 6.59
N TYR A 94 -7.02 2.21 5.78
CA TYR A 94 -7.82 1.56 4.75
C TYR A 94 -8.87 0.63 5.36
N GLY A 95 -10.15 0.96 5.19
CA GLY A 95 -11.28 0.20 5.75
C GLY A 95 -11.82 0.75 7.08
N GLY A 96 -11.17 1.77 7.65
CA GLY A 96 -11.64 2.47 8.84
C GLY A 96 -12.90 3.30 8.58
N LYS A 97 -13.67 3.54 9.65
CA LYS A 97 -14.92 4.33 9.59
C LYS A 97 -14.72 5.83 9.85
N SER A 98 -13.54 6.24 10.31
CA SER A 98 -13.29 7.65 10.60
C SER A 98 -13.37 8.51 9.33
N ARG A 99 -13.98 9.69 9.47
CA ARG A 99 -14.11 10.70 8.41
C ARG A 99 -13.10 11.83 8.56
N ASP A 100 -12.35 11.84 9.65
CA ASP A 100 -11.38 12.88 9.92
C ASP A 100 -10.17 12.75 8.99
N PRO A 101 -9.57 13.89 8.56
CA PRO A 101 -8.43 13.86 7.65
C PRO A 101 -7.17 13.25 8.30
N VAL A 102 -7.08 13.27 9.63
CA VAL A 102 -5.98 12.70 10.41
C VAL A 102 -6.54 12.07 11.69
N ASN A 103 -6.16 10.83 11.95
CA ASN A 103 -6.58 10.05 13.11
C ASN A 103 -5.36 9.67 13.93
N VAL A 104 -5.33 10.04 15.21
CA VAL A 104 -4.26 9.64 16.13
C VAL A 104 -4.70 8.38 16.86
N VAL A 105 -4.08 7.25 16.54
CA VAL A 105 -4.47 5.94 17.10
C VAL A 105 -3.88 5.73 18.50
N CYS A 106 -2.63 6.12 18.71
CA CYS A 106 -1.91 5.94 19.97
C CYS A 106 -0.87 7.05 20.12
N ASP A 107 -0.71 7.58 21.33
CA ASP A 107 0.29 8.60 21.68
C ASP A 107 1.55 8.01 22.35
N GLY A 108 1.63 6.68 22.43
CA GLY A 108 2.69 5.94 23.12
C GLY A 108 2.46 5.72 24.61
N LYS A 109 1.37 6.25 25.19
CA LYS A 109 0.92 5.99 26.56
C LYS A 109 -0.42 5.27 26.58
N GLN A 110 -1.35 5.70 25.72
CA GLN A 110 -2.70 5.18 25.63
C GLN A 110 -3.16 5.06 24.18
N THR A 111 -4.00 4.06 23.94
CA THR A 111 -4.72 3.93 22.68
C THR A 111 -5.89 4.92 22.68
N LEU A 112 -5.91 5.83 21.72
CA LEU A 112 -6.89 6.92 21.61
C LEU A 112 -8.07 6.58 20.69
N LEU A 113 -7.89 5.63 19.77
CA LEU A 113 -8.94 5.20 18.84
C LEU A 113 -9.12 3.68 18.88
N SER A 114 -10.38 3.25 18.96
CA SER A 114 -10.74 1.82 18.87
C SER A 114 -10.54 1.27 17.46
N PRO A 115 -10.28 -0.04 17.30
CA PRO A 115 -10.01 -0.65 16.00
C PRO A 115 -11.12 -0.47 14.95
N GLU A 116 -12.39 -0.33 15.35
CA GLU A 116 -13.49 -0.11 14.40
C GLU A 116 -13.42 1.23 13.64
N TRP A 117 -12.58 2.17 14.09
CA TRP A 117 -12.44 3.51 13.52
C TRP A 117 -11.18 3.71 12.68
N VAL A 118 -10.26 2.74 12.67
CA VAL A 118 -8.92 2.80 12.05
C VAL A 118 -8.85 2.09 10.71
#